data_AF-W7J1F5-F1
#
_entry.id   AF-W7J1F5-F1
#
_cell.length_a   1.000
_cell.length_b   1.000
_cell.length_c   1.000
_cell.angle_alpha   90.00
_cell.angle_beta   90.00
_cell.angle_gamma   90.00
#
_symmetry.space_group_name_H-M   'P 1'
#
loop_
_entity.id
_entity.type
_entity.pdbx_description
1 polymer ?
#
loop_
_entity_poly.entity_id
_entity_poly.type
_entity_poly.pdbx_seq_one_letter_code
_entity_poly.pdbx_strand_id
1 'polypeptide(L)'
;MTTVIRRRGAAAVLTVVLGLVLGSCASGPSQVNAAAIVDGRTIGVGQVQELVDRAVKAEPAAQTLADQHKLGDLSREVLTQLVMHELITSYTAQNPVTVDPAQLSQVAEQIRASTEPLPTDGTAAPEAIVATAATKVFEPEFLARDYLALAAIGDRELNSVKVTFDYAVLAPGQDGATGSLREKALAKARQLAVGLDRAAAVQKQDTADGELQWETITTTPTAQEGLESSALFGTGPNTVVAFQPNQQNASWIIALIREREVSAPQAGAAKNPLQVAIPFGQRVLQSWVDRVGVKISPRYGVFDQVAMRLAAGDAESTGVLVPVKVDAKP
;
A
#
# COMPACT_ATOMS: atom_id res chain seq x y z
N MET A 1 -38.44 -8.47 84.62
CA MET A 1 -39.35 -9.53 84.16
C MET A 1 -39.11 -9.75 82.68
N THR A 2 -38.21 -10.69 82.34
CA THR A 2 -38.47 -12.10 81.94
C THR A 2 -38.70 -12.27 80.43
N THR A 3 -37.74 -12.98 79.81
CA THR A 3 -37.86 -13.98 78.72
C THR A 3 -38.38 -13.54 77.33
N VAL A 4 -37.65 -13.59 76.20
CA VAL A 4 -36.80 -14.61 75.53
C VAL A 4 -37.59 -15.54 74.57
N ILE A 5 -37.19 -15.50 73.27
CA ILE A 5 -36.99 -16.62 72.30
C ILE A 5 -38.03 -16.98 71.19
N ARG A 6 -37.50 -16.92 69.94
CA ARG A 6 -37.61 -17.83 68.74
C ARG A 6 -38.99 -17.98 68.05
N ARG A 7 -39.11 -18.31 66.75
CA ARG A 7 -38.20 -18.70 65.64
C ARG A 7 -38.97 -18.59 64.31
N ARG A 8 -38.26 -18.13 63.26
CA ARG A 8 -38.18 -18.65 61.87
C ARG A 8 -39.43 -19.14 61.13
N GLY A 9 -39.66 -18.57 59.93
CA GLY A 9 -40.45 -19.19 58.87
C GLY A 9 -40.26 -18.48 57.52
N ALA A 10 -39.46 -19.11 56.65
CA ALA A 10 -39.23 -18.92 55.22
C ALA A 10 -40.10 -17.91 54.43
N ALA A 11 -39.44 -16.96 53.76
CA ALA A 11 -39.98 -16.29 52.57
C ALA A 11 -38.96 -16.43 51.43
N ALA A 12 -39.37 -17.14 50.39
CA ALA A 12 -38.62 -17.37 49.16
C ALA A 12 -38.45 -16.04 48.40
N VAL A 13 -37.21 -15.67 48.10
CA VAL A 13 -36.89 -14.55 47.22
C VAL A 13 -36.73 -15.11 45.80
N LEU A 14 -37.65 -14.73 44.92
CA LEU A 14 -37.58 -14.95 43.49
C LEU A 14 -36.56 -13.97 42.90
N THR A 15 -35.33 -14.43 42.68
CA THR A 15 -34.31 -13.68 41.94
C THR A 15 -34.58 -13.84 40.45
N VAL A 16 -35.20 -12.83 39.84
CA VAL A 16 -35.25 -12.69 38.37
C VAL A 16 -33.84 -12.32 37.91
N VAL A 17 -33.09 -13.32 37.43
CA VAL A 17 -31.85 -13.09 36.69
C VAL A 17 -32.24 -12.64 35.29
N LEU A 18 -32.28 -11.33 35.07
CA LEU A 18 -32.25 -10.77 33.72
C LEU A 18 -30.85 -11.04 33.15
N GLY A 19 -30.73 -12.14 32.41
CA GLY A 19 -29.59 -12.39 31.55
C GLY A 19 -29.58 -11.37 30.41
N LEU A 20 -28.94 -10.21 30.64
CA LEU A 20 -28.46 -9.38 29.55
C LEU A 20 -27.34 -10.15 28.84
N VAL A 21 -27.74 -10.91 27.82
CA VAL A 21 -26.85 -11.32 26.76
C VAL A 21 -26.49 -10.06 25.99
N LEU A 22 -25.48 -9.31 26.49
CA LEU A 22 -24.70 -8.44 25.63
C LEU A 22 -23.98 -9.39 24.67
N GLY A 23 -24.61 -9.61 23.52
CA GLY A 23 -23.95 -10.18 22.36
C GLY A 23 -22.66 -9.40 22.15
N SER A 24 -21.55 -10.10 22.29
CA SER A 24 -20.22 -9.62 21.98
C SER A 24 -20.16 -9.29 20.49
N CYS A 25 -20.53 -8.06 20.12
CA CYS A 25 -20.18 -7.48 18.84
C CYS A 25 -18.67 -7.23 18.85
N ALA A 26 -17.93 -8.20 18.30
CA ALA A 26 -16.58 -8.10 17.77
C ALA A 26 -15.53 -7.46 18.71
N SER A 27 -14.95 -8.28 19.58
CA SER A 27 -13.63 -8.08 20.19
C SER A 27 -12.51 -8.18 19.14
N GLY A 28 -12.48 -7.24 18.19
CA GLY A 28 -11.29 -6.89 17.44
C GLY A 28 -10.54 -5.75 18.16
N PRO A 29 -9.25 -5.51 17.86
CA PRO A 29 -8.52 -4.38 18.43
C PRO A 29 -9.34 -3.10 18.28
N SER A 30 -9.50 -2.36 19.37
CA SER A 30 -10.33 -1.15 19.40
C SER A 30 -9.84 -0.19 18.32
N GLN A 31 -10.62 -0.02 17.24
CA GLN A 31 -10.26 0.90 16.15
C GLN A 31 -10.14 2.35 16.60
N VAL A 32 -10.63 2.66 17.80
CA VAL A 32 -10.69 3.99 18.41
C VAL A 32 -9.32 4.69 18.51
N ASN A 33 -8.19 3.96 18.45
CA ASN A 33 -6.84 4.57 18.44
C ASN A 33 -5.89 3.95 17.41
N ALA A 34 -6.42 3.26 16.40
CA ALA A 34 -5.61 2.68 15.33
C ALA A 34 -5.31 3.74 14.26
N ALA A 35 -4.03 3.86 13.89
CA ALA A 35 -3.59 4.57 12.68
C ALA A 35 -3.72 3.66 11.45
N ALA A 36 -3.32 2.39 11.61
CA ALA A 36 -3.54 1.34 10.63
C ALA A 36 -3.68 -0.02 11.34
N ILE A 37 -4.29 -0.97 10.64
CA ILE A 37 -4.33 -2.39 11.01
C ILE A 37 -3.82 -3.19 9.80
N VAL A 38 -2.83 -4.04 10.01
CA VAL A 38 -2.22 -4.89 8.97
C VAL A 38 -2.11 -6.30 9.53
N ASP A 39 -2.76 -7.28 8.90
CA ASP A 39 -2.75 -8.68 9.37
C ASP A 39 -3.17 -8.82 10.85
N GLY A 40 -4.17 -8.04 11.27
CA GLY A 40 -4.66 -7.97 12.65
C GLY A 40 -3.74 -7.21 13.64
N ARG A 41 -2.50 -6.88 13.26
CA ARG A 41 -1.60 -6.05 14.07
C ARG A 41 -1.98 -4.57 13.96
N THR A 42 -1.99 -3.88 15.09
CA THR A 42 -2.43 -2.48 15.17
C THR A 42 -1.23 -1.55 15.27
N ILE A 43 -1.12 -0.62 14.32
CA ILE A 43 -0.23 0.54 14.43
C ILE A 43 -1.01 1.65 15.12
N GLY A 44 -0.52 2.10 16.28
CA GLY A 44 -1.23 3.07 17.12
C GLY A 44 -1.07 4.51 16.64
N VAL A 45 -2.11 5.32 16.83
CA VAL A 45 -2.06 6.78 16.64
C VAL A 45 -0.91 7.43 17.42
N GLY A 46 -0.75 7.06 18.69
CA GLY A 46 0.29 7.63 19.56
C GLY A 46 1.71 7.33 19.07
N GLN A 47 1.93 6.12 18.52
CA GLN A 47 3.22 5.73 17.94
C GLN A 47 3.57 6.64 16.74
N VAL A 48 2.61 6.89 15.85
CA VAL A 48 2.84 7.78 14.69
C VAL A 48 3.11 9.21 15.15
N GLN A 49 2.36 9.72 16.13
CA GLN A 49 2.56 11.06 16.67
C GLN A 49 3.94 11.21 17.32
N GLU A 50 4.36 10.25 18.14
CA GLU A 50 5.68 10.25 18.75
C GLU A 50 6.81 10.24 17.70
N LEU A 51 6.66 9.44 16.64
CA LEU A 51 7.61 9.42 15.54
C LEU A 51 7.65 10.76 14.80
N VAL A 52 6.51 11.39 14.53
CA VAL A 52 6.47 12.71 13.89
C VAL A 52 7.13 13.78 14.77
N ASP A 53 6.87 13.78 16.08
CA ASP A 53 7.49 14.72 17.02
C ASP A 53 9.02 14.53 17.08
N ARG A 54 9.49 13.29 17.04
CA ARG A 54 10.92 12.98 16.94
C ARG A 54 11.49 13.43 15.60
N ALA A 55 10.75 13.30 14.51
CA ALA A 55 11.19 13.68 13.16
C ALA A 55 11.43 15.19 13.08
N VAL A 56 10.49 15.98 13.60
CA VAL A 56 10.62 17.44 13.65
C VAL A 56 11.82 17.88 14.52
N LYS A 57 12.12 17.15 15.60
CA LYS A 57 13.30 17.43 16.44
C LYS A 57 14.63 17.03 15.76
N ALA A 58 14.64 15.91 15.03
CA ALA A 58 15.83 15.37 14.38
C ALA A 58 16.15 16.07 13.04
N GLU A 59 15.15 16.63 12.37
CA GLU A 59 15.27 17.41 11.15
C GLU A 59 14.60 18.78 11.31
N PRO A 60 15.35 19.82 11.72
CA PRO A 60 14.81 21.16 11.91
C PRO A 60 14.11 21.74 10.67
N ALA A 61 14.50 21.32 9.45
CA ALA A 61 13.81 21.75 8.24
C ALA A 61 12.32 21.31 8.22
N ALA A 62 11.96 20.25 8.94
CA ALA A 62 10.57 19.80 9.07
C ALA A 62 9.67 20.78 9.82
N GLN A 63 10.24 21.76 10.55
CA GLN A 63 9.45 22.86 11.12
C GLN A 63 8.75 23.67 10.01
N THR A 64 9.38 23.81 8.84
CA THR A 64 8.77 24.50 7.69
C THR A 64 7.52 23.77 7.17
N LEU A 65 7.43 22.45 7.34
CA LEU A 65 6.21 21.69 7.03
C LEU A 65 5.09 22.04 8.00
N ALA A 66 5.40 22.31 9.28
CA ALA A 66 4.41 22.75 10.26
C ALA A 66 3.85 24.12 9.89
N ASP A 67 4.73 25.06 9.54
CA ASP A 67 4.37 26.42 9.15
C ASP A 67 3.54 26.44 7.86
N GLN A 68 3.74 25.46 6.97
CA GLN A 68 2.98 25.27 5.73
C GLN A 68 1.74 24.36 5.88
N HIS A 69 1.39 23.91 7.09
CA HIS A 69 0.32 22.95 7.35
C HIS A 69 0.47 21.59 6.61
N LYS A 70 1.71 21.17 6.33
CA LYS A 70 2.10 19.93 5.62
C LYS A 70 2.60 18.81 6.54
N LEU A 71 2.50 18.93 7.86
CA LEU A 71 2.85 17.81 8.78
C LEU A 71 2.02 16.54 8.54
N GLY A 72 0.88 16.66 7.86
CA GLY A 72 0.12 15.50 7.39
C GLY A 72 0.92 14.62 6.42
N ASP A 73 1.77 15.20 5.58
CA ASP A 73 2.61 14.45 4.64
C ASP A 73 3.67 13.63 5.38
N LEU A 74 4.35 14.25 6.35
CA LEU A 74 5.29 13.57 7.22
C LEU A 74 4.63 12.43 8.00
N SER A 75 3.43 12.67 8.53
CA SER A 75 2.66 11.65 9.25
C SER A 75 2.29 10.45 8.37
N ARG A 76 1.93 10.69 7.10
CA ARG A 76 1.63 9.64 6.11
C ARG A 76 2.87 8.87 5.70
N GLU A 77 4.00 9.54 5.54
CA GLU A 77 5.27 8.87 5.20
C GLU A 77 5.73 7.95 6.34
N VAL A 78 5.73 8.45 7.59
CA VAL A 78 6.01 7.61 8.77
C VAL A 78 5.09 6.40 8.84
N LEU A 79 3.77 6.61 8.65
CA LEU A 79 2.81 5.51 8.66
C LEU A 79 3.00 4.55 7.48
N THR A 80 3.44 5.05 6.32
CA THR A 80 3.76 4.22 5.14
C THR A 80 4.90 3.26 5.46
N GLN A 81 5.98 3.74 6.08
CA GLN A 81 7.12 2.90 6.50
C GLN A 81 6.67 1.81 7.48
N LEU A 82 5.83 2.17 8.47
CA LEU A 82 5.28 1.20 9.43
C LEU A 82 4.36 0.16 8.75
N VAL A 83 3.47 0.58 7.84
CA VAL A 83 2.59 -0.34 7.11
C VAL A 83 3.41 -1.29 6.23
N MET A 84 4.44 -0.77 5.56
CA MET A 84 5.35 -1.59 4.76
C MET A 84 6.10 -2.62 5.61
N HIS A 85 6.60 -2.22 6.78
CA HIS A 85 7.22 -3.14 7.73
C HIS A 85 6.27 -4.28 8.13
N GLU A 86 5.02 -3.96 8.43
CA GLU A 86 4.01 -4.95 8.81
C GLU A 86 3.68 -5.90 7.65
N LEU A 87 3.58 -5.38 6.41
CA LEU A 87 3.39 -6.18 5.19
C LEU A 87 4.57 -7.13 4.96
N ILE A 88 5.81 -6.65 5.07
CA ILE A 88 7.03 -7.46 4.94
C ILE A 88 7.02 -8.56 6.00
N THR A 89 6.72 -8.22 7.25
CA THR A 89 6.68 -9.19 8.35
C THR A 89 5.61 -10.26 8.12
N SER A 90 4.42 -9.88 7.66
CA SER A 90 3.34 -10.83 7.37
C SER A 90 3.71 -11.77 6.21
N TYR A 91 4.27 -11.21 5.13
CA TYR A 91 4.72 -12.00 3.99
C TYR A 91 5.83 -12.98 4.38
N THR A 92 6.85 -12.50 5.10
CA THR A 92 8.04 -13.30 5.46
C THR A 92 7.77 -14.37 6.51
N ALA A 93 6.71 -14.22 7.32
CA ALA A 93 6.22 -15.27 8.20
C ALA A 93 5.72 -16.51 7.42
N GLN A 94 5.15 -16.30 6.22
CA GLN A 94 4.69 -17.38 5.33
C GLN A 94 5.73 -17.76 4.27
N ASN A 95 6.61 -16.82 3.92
CA ASN A 95 7.62 -16.96 2.88
C ASN A 95 8.97 -16.46 3.41
N PRO A 96 9.69 -17.28 4.22
CA PRO A 96 10.93 -16.86 4.84
C PRO A 96 11.95 -16.35 3.82
N VAL A 97 12.58 -15.23 4.14
CA VAL A 97 13.70 -14.65 3.37
C VAL A 97 14.92 -14.55 4.26
N THR A 98 16.10 -14.69 3.67
CA THR A 98 17.38 -14.57 4.40
C THR A 98 17.99 -13.21 4.11
N VAL A 99 18.36 -12.49 5.17
CA VAL A 99 19.11 -11.24 5.10
C VAL A 99 20.54 -11.50 5.53
N ASP A 100 21.51 -11.10 4.70
CA ASP A 100 22.94 -11.21 5.00
C ASP A 100 23.34 -10.14 6.03
N PRO A 101 23.89 -10.51 7.20
CA PRO A 101 24.34 -9.55 8.22
C PRO A 101 25.37 -8.53 7.72
N ALA A 102 26.25 -8.91 6.79
CA ALA A 102 27.25 -7.99 6.24
C ALA A 102 26.58 -6.92 5.36
N GLN A 103 25.62 -7.33 4.53
CA GLN A 103 24.83 -6.40 3.72
C GLN A 103 23.96 -5.50 4.60
N LEU A 104 23.40 -6.03 5.70
CA LEU A 104 22.61 -5.25 6.65
C LEU A 104 23.40 -4.07 7.19
N SER A 105 24.61 -4.31 7.72
CA SER A 105 25.47 -3.25 8.24
C SER A 105 25.85 -2.24 7.15
N GLN A 106 26.17 -2.71 5.94
CA GLN A 106 26.53 -1.83 4.83
C GLN A 106 25.36 -0.89 4.43
N VAL A 107 24.15 -1.43 4.29
CA VAL A 107 22.97 -0.64 3.94
C VAL A 107 22.59 0.30 5.09
N ALA A 108 22.73 -0.12 6.34
CA ALA A 108 22.50 0.75 7.50
C ALA A 108 23.45 1.95 7.51
N GLU A 109 24.75 1.76 7.22
CA GLU A 109 25.70 2.87 7.09
C GLU A 109 25.33 3.82 5.94
N GLN A 110 24.89 3.27 4.79
CA GLN A 110 24.43 4.09 3.66
C GLN A 110 23.22 4.94 4.02
N ILE A 111 22.24 4.36 4.74
CA ILE A 111 21.06 5.08 5.22
C ILE A 111 21.49 6.20 6.16
N ARG A 112 22.37 5.91 7.13
CA ARG A 112 22.90 6.91 8.06
C ARG A 112 23.56 8.07 7.32
N ALA A 113 24.42 7.77 6.35
CA ALA A 113 25.09 8.78 5.51
C ALA A 113 24.12 9.57 4.62
N SER A 114 22.97 9.01 4.24
CA SER A 114 21.98 9.69 3.39
C SER A 114 21.10 10.72 4.11
N THR A 115 21.23 10.84 5.43
CA THR A 115 20.35 11.69 6.27
C THR A 115 21.04 12.95 6.79
N GLU A 116 21.90 13.57 5.97
CA GLU A 116 22.46 14.89 6.33
C GLU A 116 21.35 15.92 6.58
N PRO A 117 21.48 16.82 7.56
CA PRO A 117 20.50 17.89 7.81
C PRO A 117 20.24 18.75 6.58
N LEU A 118 18.97 19.05 6.33
CA LEU A 118 18.58 19.90 5.20
C LEU A 118 18.63 21.39 5.59
N PRO A 119 18.78 22.31 4.61
CA PRO A 119 18.68 23.74 4.85
C PRO A 119 17.33 24.14 5.47
N THR A 120 17.37 25.02 6.46
CA THR A 120 16.18 25.55 7.17
C THR A 120 15.69 26.89 6.62
N ASP A 121 16.35 27.43 5.59
CA ASP A 121 16.03 28.70 4.94
C ASP A 121 14.85 28.61 3.95
N GLY A 122 14.18 27.45 3.88
CA GLY A 122 13.04 27.20 3.00
C GLY A 122 13.42 26.83 1.56
N THR A 123 14.71 26.62 1.26
CA THR A 123 15.17 26.20 -0.07
C THR A 123 15.01 24.70 -0.33
N ALA A 124 14.89 23.89 0.73
CA ALA A 124 14.67 22.46 0.61
C ALA A 124 13.24 22.15 0.12
N ALA A 125 13.13 21.25 -0.86
CA ALA A 125 11.83 20.79 -1.37
C ALA A 125 11.04 20.07 -0.26
N PRO A 126 9.73 20.32 -0.08
CA PRO A 126 8.92 19.68 0.95
C PRO A 126 9.01 18.15 0.95
N GLU A 127 9.07 17.53 -0.23
CA GLU A 127 9.17 16.08 -0.40
C GLU A 127 10.51 15.54 0.13
N ALA A 128 11.61 16.29 -0.09
CA ALA A 128 12.91 15.93 0.45
C ALA A 128 12.93 16.07 1.99
N ILE A 129 12.28 17.10 2.52
CA ILE A 129 12.13 17.28 3.98
C ILE A 129 11.35 16.12 4.59
N VAL A 130 10.21 15.75 4.00
CA VAL A 130 9.40 14.61 4.44
C VAL A 130 10.21 13.30 4.43
N ALA A 131 10.89 13.00 3.32
CA ALA A 131 11.67 11.77 3.16
C ALA A 131 12.83 11.68 4.17
N THR A 132 13.62 12.75 4.32
CA THR A 132 14.74 12.78 5.26
C THR A 132 14.26 12.72 6.71
N ALA A 133 13.25 13.50 7.08
CA ALA A 133 12.73 13.53 8.45
C ALA A 133 12.09 12.20 8.86
N ALA A 134 11.34 11.55 7.96
CA ALA A 134 10.79 10.22 8.21
C ALA A 134 11.86 9.15 8.31
N THR A 135 12.93 9.22 7.51
CA THR A 135 14.05 8.26 7.57
C THR A 135 14.79 8.36 8.91
N LYS A 136 15.04 9.59 9.40
CA LYS A 136 15.81 9.85 10.64
C LYS A 136 15.18 9.30 11.93
N VAL A 137 13.89 8.98 11.95
CA VAL A 137 13.21 8.52 13.17
C VAL A 137 13.21 7.02 13.36
N PHE A 138 13.66 6.28 12.36
CA PHE A 138 13.87 4.85 12.46
C PHE A 138 15.36 4.55 12.60
N GLU A 139 15.68 3.49 13.33
CA GLU A 139 17.05 2.99 13.39
C GLU A 139 17.49 2.55 11.99
N PRO A 140 18.70 2.91 11.52
CA PRO A 140 19.16 2.53 10.19
C PRO A 140 19.13 1.02 9.94
N GLU A 141 19.41 0.20 10.96
CA GLU A 141 19.36 -1.26 10.89
C GLU A 141 17.93 -1.80 10.75
N PHE A 142 16.91 -1.07 11.23
CA PHE A 142 15.51 -1.41 11.01
C PHE A 142 15.15 -1.22 9.53
N LEU A 143 15.44 -0.04 8.97
CA LEU A 143 15.16 0.26 7.56
C LEU A 143 15.98 -0.62 6.61
N ALA A 144 17.26 -0.85 6.92
CA ALA A 144 18.12 -1.72 6.14
C ALA A 144 17.59 -3.17 6.07
N ARG A 145 17.03 -3.67 7.19
CA ARG A 145 16.40 -5.00 7.21
C ARG A 145 15.19 -5.07 6.29
N ASP A 146 14.33 -4.05 6.33
CA ASP A 146 13.13 -3.99 5.49
C ASP A 146 13.49 -3.85 4.01
N TYR A 147 14.48 -3.02 3.66
CA TYR A 147 14.99 -2.92 2.28
C TYR A 147 15.61 -4.22 1.78
N LEU A 148 16.42 -4.90 2.58
CA LEU A 148 17.00 -6.18 2.19
C LEU A 148 15.96 -7.30 2.11
N ALA A 149 14.93 -7.27 2.97
CA ALA A 149 13.79 -8.18 2.87
C ALA A 149 13.00 -7.92 1.58
N LEU A 150 12.68 -6.67 1.23
CA LEU A 150 12.05 -6.33 -0.05
C LEU A 150 12.90 -6.78 -1.24
N ALA A 151 14.21 -6.56 -1.20
CA ALA A 151 15.10 -7.03 -2.26
C ALA A 151 15.05 -8.56 -2.40
N ALA A 152 15.09 -9.31 -1.31
CA ALA A 152 14.99 -10.77 -1.33
C ALA A 152 13.62 -11.26 -1.84
N ILE A 153 12.54 -10.56 -1.47
CA ILE A 153 11.18 -10.81 -2.00
C ILE A 153 11.17 -10.58 -3.51
N GLY A 154 11.73 -9.45 -3.96
CA GLY A 154 11.78 -9.09 -5.37
C GLY A 154 12.60 -10.06 -6.20
N ASP A 155 13.80 -10.42 -5.74
CA ASP A 155 14.70 -11.37 -6.40
C ASP A 155 14.06 -12.74 -6.66
N ARG A 156 13.12 -13.16 -5.80
CA ARG A 156 12.41 -14.43 -5.94
C ARG A 156 11.48 -14.47 -7.15
N GLU A 157 10.91 -13.33 -7.55
CA GLU A 157 9.89 -13.26 -8.61
C GLU A 157 10.31 -12.45 -9.84
N LEU A 158 11.27 -11.53 -9.74
CA LEU A 158 11.62 -10.61 -10.84
C LEU A 158 11.96 -11.33 -12.14
N ASN A 159 12.69 -12.44 -12.04
CA ASN A 159 13.14 -13.23 -13.20
C ASN A 159 12.18 -14.37 -13.60
N SER A 160 11.08 -14.55 -12.88
CA SER A 160 10.14 -15.65 -13.09
C SER A 160 8.69 -15.21 -13.31
N VAL A 161 8.38 -13.93 -13.13
CA VAL A 161 7.06 -13.37 -13.42
C VAL A 161 6.92 -13.08 -14.91
N LYS A 162 5.74 -13.40 -15.44
CA LYS A 162 5.28 -13.02 -16.78
C LYS A 162 3.83 -12.57 -16.66
N VAL A 163 3.48 -11.46 -17.29
CA VAL A 163 2.13 -10.89 -17.24
C VAL A 163 1.61 -10.72 -18.66
N THR A 164 0.40 -11.18 -18.90
CA THR A 164 -0.36 -10.92 -20.13
C THR A 164 -1.47 -9.94 -19.79
N PHE A 165 -1.58 -8.85 -20.53
CA PHE A 165 -2.61 -7.85 -20.32
C PHE A 165 -3.01 -7.16 -21.61
N ASP A 166 -4.25 -6.68 -21.64
CA ASP A 166 -4.69 -5.73 -22.66
C ASP A 166 -4.47 -4.33 -22.12
N TYR A 167 -3.92 -3.42 -22.89
CA TYR A 167 -3.75 -2.04 -22.46
C TYR A 167 -4.07 -1.03 -23.55
N ALA A 168 -4.36 0.18 -23.10
CA ALA A 168 -4.39 1.38 -23.91
C ALA A 168 -3.68 2.51 -23.16
N VAL A 169 -3.15 3.47 -23.92
CA VAL A 169 -2.52 4.68 -23.39
C VAL A 169 -3.42 5.86 -23.64
N LEU A 170 -3.83 6.53 -22.57
CA LEU A 170 -4.51 7.81 -22.62
C LEU A 170 -3.48 8.93 -22.45
N ALA A 171 -3.07 9.53 -23.57
CA ALA A 171 -2.16 10.67 -23.58
C ALA A 171 -2.93 12.00 -23.47
N PRO A 172 -2.29 13.10 -23.04
CA PRO A 172 -2.86 14.44 -23.17
C PRO A 172 -3.24 14.72 -24.63
N GLY A 173 -4.51 15.01 -24.89
CA GLY A 173 -4.95 15.49 -26.19
C GLY A 173 -4.49 16.92 -26.44
N GLN A 174 -4.34 17.32 -27.71
CA GLN A 174 -4.19 18.74 -28.07
C GLN A 174 -5.51 19.52 -27.93
N ASP A 175 -6.66 18.83 -27.98
CA ASP A 175 -7.98 19.43 -28.07
C ASP A 175 -8.87 19.10 -26.87
N GLY A 176 -8.89 20.01 -25.88
CA GLY A 176 -10.08 20.48 -25.16
C GLY A 176 -11.07 19.53 -24.47
N ALA A 177 -10.88 18.21 -24.46
CA ALA A 177 -11.85 17.29 -23.88
C ALA A 177 -11.98 17.50 -22.36
N THR A 178 -13.18 17.86 -21.91
CA THR A 178 -13.50 18.29 -20.54
C THR A 178 -13.26 17.16 -19.52
N GLY A 179 -12.63 17.47 -18.37
CA GLY A 179 -12.25 16.52 -17.30
C GLY A 179 -10.76 16.19 -17.27
N SER A 180 -10.19 15.90 -16.08
CA SER A 180 -8.78 15.56 -15.96
C SER A 180 -8.48 14.20 -16.63
N LEU A 181 -7.32 14.02 -17.28
CA LEU A 181 -6.94 12.72 -17.90
C LEU A 181 -7.06 11.56 -16.91
N ARG A 182 -6.74 11.84 -15.65
CA ARG A 182 -6.97 10.98 -14.49
C ARG A 182 -8.42 10.49 -14.42
N GLU A 183 -9.38 11.41 -14.33
CA GLU A 183 -10.81 11.04 -14.24
C GLU A 183 -11.24 10.11 -15.37
N LYS A 184 -10.80 10.37 -16.60
CA LYS A 184 -11.10 9.52 -17.77
C LYS A 184 -10.49 8.13 -17.64
N ALA A 185 -9.22 8.04 -17.25
CA ALA A 185 -8.54 6.77 -17.04
C ALA A 185 -9.21 5.95 -15.93
N LEU A 186 -9.54 6.57 -14.79
CA LEU A 186 -10.22 5.91 -13.68
C LEU A 186 -11.65 5.49 -14.03
N ALA A 187 -12.38 6.32 -14.78
CA ALA A 187 -13.72 5.98 -15.27
C ALA A 187 -13.67 4.79 -16.24
N LYS A 188 -12.73 4.78 -17.19
CA LYS A 188 -12.53 3.66 -18.11
C LYS A 188 -12.15 2.38 -17.34
N ALA A 189 -11.27 2.48 -16.34
CA ALA A 189 -10.91 1.33 -15.51
C ALA A 189 -12.12 0.70 -14.83
N ARG A 190 -12.99 1.53 -14.24
CA ARG A 190 -14.25 1.06 -13.62
C ARG A 190 -15.22 0.48 -14.64
N GLN A 191 -15.28 1.04 -15.85
CA GLN A 191 -16.13 0.53 -16.92
C GLN A 191 -15.70 -0.88 -17.38
N LEU A 192 -14.39 -1.11 -17.50
CA LEU A 192 -13.83 -2.43 -17.84
C LEU A 192 -14.02 -3.44 -16.69
N ALA A 193 -13.97 -2.98 -15.44
CA ALA A 193 -14.14 -3.82 -14.27
C ALA A 193 -15.58 -4.34 -14.04
N VAL A 194 -16.55 -3.92 -14.86
CA VAL A 194 -17.95 -4.41 -14.77
C VAL A 194 -18.07 -5.90 -15.09
N GLY A 195 -17.23 -6.43 -15.98
CA GLY A 195 -17.24 -7.84 -16.40
C GLY A 195 -16.40 -8.06 -17.65
N LEU A 196 -15.88 -9.27 -17.87
CA LEU A 196 -14.94 -9.55 -18.96
C LEU A 196 -15.56 -9.36 -20.36
N ASP A 197 -16.80 -9.80 -20.56
CA ASP A 197 -17.51 -9.60 -21.85
C ASP A 197 -17.77 -8.11 -22.11
N ARG A 198 -18.12 -7.37 -21.04
CA ARG A 198 -18.30 -5.93 -21.14
C ARG A 198 -16.98 -5.24 -21.46
N ALA A 199 -15.88 -5.65 -20.83
CA ALA A 199 -14.55 -5.14 -21.12
C ALA A 199 -14.19 -5.32 -22.59
N ALA A 200 -14.37 -6.52 -23.14
CA ALA A 200 -14.12 -6.79 -24.56
C ALA A 200 -14.98 -5.92 -25.49
N ALA A 201 -16.26 -5.72 -25.15
CA ALA A 201 -17.15 -4.85 -25.91
C ALA A 201 -16.71 -3.37 -25.85
N VAL A 202 -16.25 -2.90 -24.69
CA VAL A 202 -15.71 -1.53 -24.53
C VAL A 202 -14.44 -1.36 -25.34
N GLN A 203 -13.48 -2.29 -25.23
CA GLN A 203 -12.22 -2.22 -25.99
C GLN A 203 -12.48 -2.20 -27.50
N LYS A 204 -13.39 -3.04 -27.99
CA LYS A 204 -13.77 -3.07 -29.40
C LYS A 204 -14.42 -1.75 -29.85
N GLN A 205 -15.30 -1.18 -29.03
CA GLN A 205 -15.96 0.09 -29.32
C GLN A 205 -14.94 1.24 -29.35
N ASP A 206 -14.06 1.32 -28.34
CA ASP A 206 -13.01 2.34 -28.25
C ASP A 206 -12.11 2.33 -29.50
N THR A 207 -11.68 1.14 -29.95
CA THR A 207 -10.85 1.00 -31.15
C THR A 207 -11.62 1.39 -32.42
N ALA A 208 -12.91 1.01 -32.53
CA ALA A 208 -13.75 1.34 -33.68
C ALA A 208 -14.05 2.84 -33.78
N ASP A 209 -14.25 3.50 -32.65
CA ASP A 209 -14.51 4.94 -32.54
C ASP A 209 -13.22 5.76 -32.61
N GLY A 210 -12.04 5.11 -32.56
CA GLY A 210 -10.74 5.76 -32.51
C GLY A 210 -10.44 6.47 -31.19
N GLU A 211 -11.18 6.17 -30.12
CA GLU A 211 -11.02 6.77 -28.79
C GLU A 211 -9.73 6.29 -28.12
N LEU A 212 -9.49 4.98 -28.13
CA LEU A 212 -8.29 4.33 -27.59
C LEU A 212 -7.89 3.16 -28.49
N GLN A 213 -6.59 2.97 -28.67
CA GLN A 213 -6.04 1.79 -29.32
C GLN A 213 -5.67 0.78 -28.25
N TRP A 214 -6.29 -0.39 -28.32
CA TRP A 214 -6.07 -1.50 -27.40
C TRP A 214 -5.12 -2.53 -27.99
N GLU A 215 -4.12 -2.93 -27.21
CA GLU A 215 -3.15 -3.96 -27.58
C GLU A 215 -3.08 -5.01 -26.48
N THR A 216 -2.91 -6.28 -26.88
CA THR A 216 -2.60 -7.37 -25.94
C THR A 216 -1.11 -7.66 -25.99
N ILE A 217 -0.45 -7.60 -24.85
CA ILE A 217 0.98 -7.95 -24.75
C ILE A 217 1.23 -8.93 -23.61
N THR A 218 2.22 -9.79 -23.82
CA THR A 218 2.81 -10.63 -22.78
C THR A 218 4.23 -10.16 -22.54
N THR A 219 4.56 -9.84 -21.30
CA THR A 219 5.86 -9.26 -20.97
C THR A 219 6.38 -9.66 -19.59
N THR A 220 7.65 -9.37 -19.35
CA THR A 220 8.35 -9.53 -18.06
C THR A 220 8.81 -8.16 -17.56
N PRO A 221 9.11 -8.00 -16.25
CA PRO A 221 9.50 -6.72 -15.68
C PRO A 221 10.70 -6.11 -16.40
N THR A 222 11.68 -6.94 -16.75
CA THR A 222 12.93 -6.50 -17.37
C THR A 222 12.87 -6.29 -18.89
N ALA A 223 11.73 -6.59 -19.53
CA ALA A 223 11.59 -6.47 -20.98
C ALA A 223 11.02 -5.13 -21.44
N GLN A 224 10.47 -4.31 -20.53
CA GLN A 224 9.81 -3.04 -20.85
C GLN A 224 10.40 -1.92 -20.01
N GLU A 225 11.17 -1.05 -20.66
CA GLU A 225 11.79 0.10 -20.00
C GLU A 225 10.72 1.03 -19.40
N GLY A 226 10.89 1.40 -18.14
CA GLY A 226 9.98 2.30 -17.41
C GLY A 226 8.72 1.63 -16.86
N LEU A 227 8.54 0.32 -17.04
CA LEU A 227 7.44 -0.44 -16.44
C LEU A 227 7.90 -1.45 -15.39
N GLU A 228 9.20 -1.65 -15.19
CA GLU A 228 9.82 -2.72 -14.39
C GLU A 228 9.26 -2.77 -12.96
N SER A 229 8.94 -1.61 -12.40
CA SER A 229 8.37 -1.44 -11.06
C SER A 229 6.93 -0.96 -11.07
N SER A 230 6.21 -1.12 -12.18
CA SER A 230 4.81 -0.71 -12.30
C SER A 230 3.87 -1.67 -11.57
N ALA A 231 2.66 -1.18 -11.26
CA ALA A 231 1.61 -1.97 -10.63
C ALA A 231 1.16 -3.19 -11.46
N LEU A 232 1.45 -3.22 -12.77
CA LEU A 232 1.14 -4.35 -13.66
C LEU A 232 1.68 -5.68 -13.11
N PHE A 233 2.93 -5.68 -12.63
CA PHE A 233 3.62 -6.90 -12.23
C PHE A 233 3.23 -7.42 -10.83
N GLY A 234 2.60 -6.57 -10.01
CA GLY A 234 2.03 -6.94 -8.72
C GLY A 234 0.54 -7.28 -8.76
N THR A 235 -0.13 -7.04 -9.89
CA THR A 235 -1.58 -7.16 -10.02
C THR A 235 -2.00 -8.56 -10.48
N GLY A 236 -2.95 -9.18 -9.78
CA GLY A 236 -3.49 -10.48 -10.16
C GLY A 236 -4.38 -10.44 -11.42
N PRO A 237 -4.67 -11.61 -12.02
CA PRO A 237 -5.57 -11.69 -13.18
C PRO A 237 -6.97 -11.17 -12.86
N ASN A 238 -7.72 -10.81 -13.90
CA ASN A 238 -9.07 -10.24 -13.80
C ASN A 238 -9.12 -8.97 -12.95
N THR A 239 -8.09 -8.13 -13.06
CA THR A 239 -8.04 -6.83 -12.40
C THR A 239 -7.67 -5.77 -13.42
N VAL A 240 -8.40 -4.66 -13.40
CA VAL A 240 -8.09 -3.49 -14.21
C VAL A 240 -7.23 -2.55 -13.38
N VAL A 241 -6.10 -2.14 -13.92
CA VAL A 241 -5.22 -1.14 -13.33
C VAL A 241 -5.21 0.10 -14.21
N ALA A 242 -5.33 1.27 -13.58
CA ALA A 242 -5.07 2.54 -14.25
C ALA A 242 -4.08 3.36 -13.43
N PHE A 243 -2.99 3.78 -14.05
CA PHE A 243 -1.88 4.45 -13.37
C PHE A 243 -1.08 5.34 -14.32
N GLN A 244 -0.30 6.25 -13.75
CA GLN A 244 0.73 6.98 -14.47
C GLN A 244 2.07 6.25 -14.32
N PRO A 245 2.74 5.84 -15.42
CA PRO A 245 4.01 5.12 -15.33
C PRO A 245 5.15 6.01 -14.79
N ASN A 246 5.11 7.30 -15.10
CA ASN A 246 6.01 8.31 -14.55
C ASN A 246 5.20 9.58 -14.26
N GLN A 247 5.39 10.22 -13.11
CA GLN A 247 4.69 11.46 -12.76
C GLN A 247 5.08 12.67 -13.62
N GLN A 248 6.23 12.61 -14.30
CA GLN A 248 6.65 13.63 -15.27
C GLN A 248 5.88 13.50 -16.60
N ASN A 249 5.35 12.31 -16.88
CA ASN A 249 4.57 12.03 -18.08
C ASN A 249 3.08 12.06 -17.73
N ALA A 250 2.34 13.01 -18.30
CA ALA A 250 0.91 13.15 -18.01
C ALA A 250 0.04 12.01 -18.58
N SER A 251 0.62 11.08 -19.34
CA SER A 251 -0.09 9.92 -19.90
C SER A 251 -0.49 8.91 -18.83
N TRP A 252 -1.66 8.31 -19.03
CA TRP A 252 -2.20 7.25 -18.20
C TRP A 252 -2.18 5.93 -18.98
N ILE A 253 -1.76 4.85 -18.32
CA ILE A 253 -1.93 3.50 -18.82
C ILE A 253 -3.18 2.92 -18.16
N ILE A 254 -4.04 2.31 -18.97
CA ILE A 254 -5.19 1.52 -18.50
C ILE A 254 -4.97 0.11 -19.00
N ALA A 255 -4.89 -0.86 -18.09
CA ALA A 255 -4.61 -2.25 -18.44
C ALA A 255 -5.56 -3.22 -17.73
N LEU A 256 -6.08 -4.21 -18.45
CA LEU A 256 -6.78 -5.37 -17.89
C LEU A 256 -5.81 -6.55 -17.84
N ILE A 257 -5.44 -6.98 -16.64
CA ILE A 257 -4.58 -8.14 -16.45
C ILE A 257 -5.36 -9.40 -16.80
N ARG A 258 -4.92 -10.09 -17.86
CA ARG A 258 -5.49 -11.37 -18.30
C ARG A 258 -4.87 -12.51 -17.51
N GLU A 259 -3.56 -12.53 -17.42
CA GLU A 259 -2.80 -13.60 -16.80
C GLU A 259 -1.59 -13.05 -16.05
N ARG A 260 -1.26 -13.68 -14.92
CA ARG A 260 0.00 -13.47 -14.19
C ARG A 260 0.53 -14.84 -13.82
N GLU A 261 1.67 -15.19 -14.40
CA GLU A 261 2.36 -16.44 -14.15
C GLU A 261 3.62 -16.16 -13.35
N VAL A 262 3.86 -16.95 -12.30
CA VAL A 262 5.13 -16.96 -11.56
C VAL A 262 5.71 -18.36 -11.72
N SER A 263 6.80 -18.46 -12.47
CA SER A 263 7.51 -19.72 -12.63
C SER A 263 8.32 -20.07 -11.38
N ALA A 264 8.72 -21.33 -11.25
CA ALA A 264 9.65 -21.73 -10.20
C ALA A 264 10.94 -20.89 -10.27
N PRO A 265 11.52 -20.49 -9.12
CA PRO A 265 12.78 -19.76 -9.11
C PRO A 265 13.86 -20.54 -9.88
N GLN A 266 14.58 -19.85 -10.76
CA GLN A 266 15.72 -20.45 -11.46
C GLN A 266 16.89 -20.63 -10.49
N ALA A 267 17.31 -21.87 -10.28
CA ALA A 267 18.46 -22.15 -9.42
C ALA A 267 19.73 -21.50 -9.99
N GLY A 268 20.42 -20.71 -9.17
CA GLY A 268 21.64 -20.01 -9.57
C GLY A 268 21.44 -18.72 -10.36
N ALA A 269 20.21 -18.19 -10.43
CA ALA A 269 19.98 -16.85 -10.96
C ALA A 269 20.82 -15.81 -10.20
N ALA A 270 21.45 -14.90 -10.93
CA ALA A 270 22.18 -13.80 -10.32
C ALA A 270 21.22 -12.90 -9.52
N LYS A 271 21.70 -12.40 -8.37
CA LYS A 271 20.97 -11.38 -7.61
C LYS A 271 20.82 -10.11 -8.45
N ASN A 272 19.67 -9.47 -8.39
CA ASN A 272 19.46 -8.22 -9.08
C ASN A 272 20.02 -7.04 -8.26
N PRO A 273 20.40 -5.92 -8.90
CA PRO A 273 20.75 -4.71 -8.17
C PRO A 273 19.62 -4.29 -7.21
N LEU A 274 19.98 -3.82 -6.00
CA LEU A 274 19.01 -3.42 -4.98
C LEU A 274 18.00 -2.37 -5.50
N GLN A 275 18.46 -1.47 -6.38
CA GLN A 275 17.63 -0.42 -6.98
C GLN A 275 16.48 -0.97 -7.83
N VAL A 276 16.60 -2.22 -8.32
CA VAL A 276 15.57 -2.91 -9.10
C VAL A 276 14.80 -3.88 -8.19
N ALA A 277 15.50 -4.62 -7.34
CA ALA A 277 14.91 -5.66 -6.49
C ALA A 277 13.96 -5.10 -5.43
N ILE A 278 14.32 -3.99 -4.77
CA ILE A 278 13.50 -3.36 -3.72
C ILE A 278 12.12 -2.90 -4.24
N PRO A 279 12.02 -2.05 -5.27
CA PRO A 279 10.72 -1.60 -5.76
C PRO A 279 9.91 -2.75 -6.35
N PHE A 280 10.56 -3.77 -6.94
CA PHE A 280 9.85 -4.95 -7.38
C PHE A 280 9.32 -5.80 -6.21
N GLY A 281 10.07 -5.91 -5.11
CA GLY A 281 9.60 -6.53 -3.88
C GLY A 281 8.33 -5.89 -3.33
N GLN A 282 8.21 -4.55 -3.43
CA GLN A 282 6.97 -3.84 -3.10
C GLN A 282 5.81 -4.27 -4.00
N ARG A 283 6.07 -4.54 -5.29
CA ARG A 283 5.04 -5.06 -6.22
C ARG A 283 4.59 -6.47 -5.89
N VAL A 284 5.48 -7.33 -5.43
CA VAL A 284 5.07 -8.65 -4.92
C VAL A 284 4.10 -8.49 -3.74
N LEU A 285 4.41 -7.57 -2.81
CA LEU A 285 3.56 -7.28 -1.65
C LEU A 285 2.22 -6.61 -2.00
N GLN A 286 2.08 -6.04 -3.20
CA GLN A 286 0.84 -5.41 -3.65
C GLN A 286 -0.36 -6.35 -3.58
N SER A 287 -0.20 -7.61 -4.01
CA SER A 287 -1.23 -8.65 -3.91
C SER A 287 -1.51 -9.09 -2.47
N TRP A 288 -0.60 -8.79 -1.55
CA TRP A 288 -0.69 -9.16 -0.14
C TRP A 288 -1.58 -8.20 0.65
N VAL A 289 -1.73 -6.95 0.21
CA VAL A 289 -2.49 -5.88 0.87
C VAL A 289 -3.93 -6.33 1.18
N ASP A 290 -4.64 -6.83 0.17
CA ASP A 290 -6.02 -7.32 0.33
C ASP A 290 -6.07 -8.62 1.12
N ARG A 291 -5.08 -9.50 0.93
CA ARG A 291 -4.99 -10.81 1.59
C ARG A 291 -4.89 -10.67 3.11
N VAL A 292 -4.16 -9.67 3.60
CA VAL A 292 -3.99 -9.42 5.04
C VAL A 292 -4.92 -8.36 5.60
N GLY A 293 -5.80 -7.80 4.76
CA GLY A 293 -6.82 -6.84 5.14
C GLY A 293 -6.24 -5.56 5.74
N VAL A 294 -5.34 -4.88 5.01
CA VAL A 294 -4.84 -3.56 5.40
C VAL A 294 -6.00 -2.57 5.56
N LYS A 295 -6.08 -1.92 6.72
CA LYS A 295 -7.06 -0.88 7.02
C LYS A 295 -6.34 0.37 7.51
N ILE A 296 -6.58 1.49 6.86
CA ILE A 296 -6.02 2.79 7.24
C ILE A 296 -7.11 3.62 7.90
N SER A 297 -6.75 4.31 8.98
CA SER A 297 -7.65 5.27 9.62
C SER A 297 -7.87 6.47 8.69
N PRO A 298 -9.12 6.91 8.46
CA PRO A 298 -9.43 8.01 7.52
C PRO A 298 -8.66 9.32 7.79
N ARG A 299 -8.23 9.56 9.04
CA ARG A 299 -7.39 10.70 9.42
C ARG A 299 -6.05 10.76 8.66
N TYR A 300 -5.55 9.63 8.18
CA TYR A 300 -4.29 9.52 7.44
C TYR A 300 -4.51 9.39 5.93
N GLY A 301 -5.77 9.35 5.48
CA GLY A 301 -6.15 9.19 4.07
C GLY A 301 -6.35 7.73 3.67
N VAL A 302 -5.90 7.38 2.47
CA VAL A 302 -6.12 6.07 1.84
C VAL A 302 -4.81 5.37 1.54
N PHE A 303 -4.80 4.04 1.53
CA PHE A 303 -3.65 3.28 1.05
C PHE A 303 -3.71 3.19 -0.48
N ASP A 304 -2.80 3.87 -1.15
CA ASP A 304 -2.63 3.79 -2.59
C ASP A 304 -1.83 2.52 -2.93
N GLN A 305 -2.54 1.46 -3.32
CA GLN A 305 -1.94 0.18 -3.70
C GLN A 305 -1.14 0.27 -5.02
N VAL A 306 -1.39 1.28 -5.88
CA VAL A 306 -0.56 1.53 -7.08
C VAL A 306 0.78 2.15 -6.69
N ALA A 307 0.86 3.01 -5.69
CA ALA A 307 2.13 3.54 -5.22
C ALA A 307 2.73 2.77 -4.03
N MET A 308 1.99 1.82 -3.45
CA MET A 308 2.33 1.13 -2.19
C MET A 308 2.66 2.10 -1.05
N ARG A 309 1.86 3.17 -0.92
CA ARG A 309 2.03 4.22 0.10
C ARG A 309 0.70 4.86 0.49
N LEU A 310 0.69 5.64 1.57
CA LEU A 310 -0.49 6.44 1.91
C LEU A 310 -0.60 7.70 1.03
N ALA A 311 -1.81 8.00 0.60
CA ALA A 311 -2.19 9.26 -0.05
C ALA A 311 -3.17 10.03 0.84
N ALA A 312 -3.23 11.37 0.70
CA ALA A 312 -4.14 12.21 1.49
C ALA A 312 -5.62 11.83 1.26
N GLY A 313 -5.95 11.39 0.05
CA GLY A 313 -7.25 10.87 -0.32
C GLY A 313 -7.21 10.19 -1.70
N ASP A 314 -8.39 9.78 -2.19
CA ASP A 314 -8.53 9.13 -3.49
C ASP A 314 -8.18 10.03 -4.67
N ALA A 315 -8.15 11.36 -4.49
CA ALA A 315 -7.76 12.30 -5.55
C ALA A 315 -6.23 12.34 -5.73
N GLU A 316 -5.49 12.16 -4.65
CA GLU A 316 -4.03 12.18 -4.58
C GLU A 316 -3.39 10.80 -4.80
N SER A 317 -4.20 9.74 -4.98
CA SER A 317 -3.67 8.44 -5.39
C SER A 317 -3.13 8.47 -6.82
N THR A 318 -2.05 7.74 -7.03
CA THR A 318 -1.32 7.58 -8.30
C THR A 318 -2.03 6.66 -9.30
N GLY A 319 -3.07 5.97 -8.84
CA GLY A 319 -3.89 5.13 -9.69
C GLY A 319 -4.96 4.35 -8.92
N VAL A 320 -5.51 3.34 -9.59
CA VAL A 320 -6.50 2.43 -9.05
C VAL A 320 -6.24 1.00 -9.50
N LEU A 321 -6.55 0.04 -8.63
CA LEU A 321 -6.74 -1.37 -8.96
C LEU A 321 -8.21 -1.68 -8.76
N VAL A 322 -8.86 -2.26 -9.77
CA VAL A 322 -10.28 -2.58 -9.72
C VAL A 322 -10.48 -4.02 -10.18
N PRO A 323 -10.75 -4.96 -9.25
CA PRO A 323 -11.11 -6.33 -9.60
C PRO A 323 -12.32 -6.35 -10.53
N VAL A 324 -12.23 -7.13 -11.61
CA VAL A 324 -13.35 -7.36 -12.52
C VAL A 324 -14.39 -8.19 -11.78
N LYS A 325 -15.66 -7.79 -11.85
CA LYS A 325 -16.74 -8.63 -11.36
C LYS A 325 -16.83 -9.88 -12.24
N VAL A 326 -16.43 -11.01 -11.67
CA VAL A 326 -16.63 -12.31 -12.30
C VAL A 326 -17.97 -12.81 -11.79
N ASP A 327 -18.95 -12.97 -12.68
CA ASP A 327 -20.21 -13.59 -12.29
C ASP A 327 -19.89 -14.97 -11.71
N ALA A 328 -20.37 -15.22 -10.48
CA ALA A 328 -20.24 -16.53 -9.87
C ALA A 328 -20.92 -17.52 -10.81
N LYS A 329 -20.12 -18.43 -11.40
CA LYS A 329 -20.66 -19.46 -12.27
C LYS A 329 -21.70 -20.26 -11.45
N PRO A 330 -22.95 -20.39 -11.92
CA PRO A 330 -23.98 -21.15 -11.22
C PRO A 330 -23.60 -22.63 -11.08
#